data_AF-H1D2Z2-F1
#
_entry.id   AF-H1D2Z2-F1
#
_cell.length_a   1.000
_cell.length_b   1.000
_cell.length_c   1.000
_cell.angle_alpha   90.00
_cell.angle_beta   90.00
_cell.angle_gamma   90.00
#
_symmetry.space_group_name_H-M   'P 1'
#
loop_
_entity.id
_entity.type
_entity.pdbx_description
1 polymer ?
#
loop_
_entity_poly.entity_id
_entity_poly.type
_entity_poly.pdbx_seq_one_letter_code
_entity_poly.pdbx_strand_id
1 'polypeptide(L)'
;MDIITKTGEIWSENAIGAVISIIKESDDSIESERKLSHWLEEMNCQLIAMALERIDAELYQIYRSQGWRVARRDSRTIYCRYGELTYTRRLLQKDGKSFYPLDRKMGFEPRKHYSMGMIERIVEAVAITTSRSASELLQSLAGITISHQSVISLKNYAGKKAKAYEKALAEEEKVEKPTQPEIIAIEGDGIVLKNKEKGGVSEVHRLQVYEGVRENGNRTELVGLRCFASTSRKELFAMVRSYLLGHYDLSKTTVLSNGDGGSGYQFQDFERMVEGCLDHQHFRDCYHVHEKIRNRLSFCNKELVDHIIRELHRTDNIMKRIPVWMDTARSCARTEADLEEVDKLQSYLERNAPYISSLSQRGIHTEIHLGTAETNHRFYSYRMKRQGRSWSSEGMECMVWVLTARKNKTLTAALLYHANGKSYKKMDRAMHKAAVQTERKIAQNVRSEAQKRKMRNYRPGCLEGRIGVYGASSSPMGRLARAIQKY
;
A
#
# COMPACT_ATOMS: atom_id res chain seq x y z
N MET A 1 12.93 26.54 19.26
CA MET A 1 13.03 27.48 18.12
C MET A 1 14.00 28.56 18.53
N ASP A 2 14.60 29.24 17.55
CA ASP A 2 15.68 30.24 17.66
C ASP A 2 17.10 29.68 17.62
N ILE A 3 17.48 29.21 16.42
CA ILE A 3 18.87 29.08 15.99
C ILE A 3 18.96 29.60 14.55
N ILE A 4 19.00 30.93 14.38
CA ILE A 4 19.42 31.56 13.14
C ILE A 4 20.49 32.59 13.53
N THR A 5 21.74 32.34 13.15
CA THR A 5 22.88 33.25 13.32
C THR A 5 23.16 33.97 12.02
N LYS A 6 23.55 35.26 12.00
CA LYS A 6 24.14 36.06 10.89
C LYS A 6 24.15 35.50 9.45
N THR A 7 24.72 34.34 9.17
CA THR A 7 24.64 33.68 7.86
C THR A 7 23.24 33.20 7.49
N GLY A 8 22.45 32.73 8.45
CA GLY A 8 21.03 32.40 8.30
C GLY A 8 20.14 33.64 8.23
N GLU A 9 20.52 34.75 8.88
CA GLU A 9 19.83 36.06 8.73
C GLU A 9 20.06 36.65 7.32
N ILE A 10 21.28 36.53 6.77
CA ILE A 10 21.57 36.93 5.38
C ILE A 10 20.81 36.06 4.37
N TRP A 11 20.67 34.75 4.64
CA TRP A 11 19.84 33.87 3.83
C TRP A 11 18.35 34.20 3.94
N SER A 12 17.85 34.58 5.13
CA SER A 12 16.45 34.97 5.29
C SER A 12 16.14 36.30 4.61
N GLU A 13 17.00 37.31 4.73
CA GLU A 13 16.80 38.61 4.07
C GLU A 13 16.87 38.49 2.54
N ASN A 14 17.80 37.69 2.01
CA ASN A 14 17.86 37.42 0.57
C ASN A 14 16.61 36.65 0.08
N ALA A 15 16.12 35.69 0.87
CA ALA A 15 14.90 34.96 0.56
C ALA A 15 13.65 35.86 0.60
N ILE A 16 13.54 36.72 1.61
CA ILE A 16 12.48 37.73 1.73
C ILE A 16 12.53 38.69 0.54
N GLY A 17 13.72 39.17 0.17
CA GLY A 17 13.93 40.02 -1.00
C GLY A 17 13.49 39.36 -2.30
N ALA A 18 13.81 38.07 -2.49
CA ALA A 18 13.36 37.31 -3.66
C ALA A 18 11.83 37.18 -3.71
N VAL A 19 11.17 36.87 -2.58
CA VAL A 19 9.71 36.80 -2.48
C VAL A 19 9.07 38.15 -2.82
N ILE A 20 9.60 39.26 -2.28
CA ILE A 20 9.11 40.61 -2.58
C ILE A 20 9.28 40.94 -4.06
N SER A 21 10.42 40.59 -4.68
CA SER A 21 10.66 40.81 -6.11
C SER A 21 9.65 40.04 -6.96
N ILE A 22 9.43 38.76 -6.65
CA ILE A 22 8.45 37.93 -7.37
C ILE A 22 7.05 38.53 -7.30
N ILE A 23 6.62 38.97 -6.10
CA ILE A 23 5.30 39.62 -5.93
C ILE A 23 5.22 40.91 -6.75
N LYS A 24 6.26 41.74 -6.72
CA LYS A 24 6.32 43.01 -7.44
C LYS A 24 6.33 42.85 -8.97
N GLU A 25 6.95 41.78 -9.47
CA GLU A 25 7.12 41.47 -10.89
C GLU A 25 6.01 40.57 -11.46
N SER A 26 4.99 40.24 -10.66
CA SER A 26 3.84 39.46 -11.12
C SER A 26 2.73 40.38 -11.61
N ASP A 27 2.09 39.99 -12.72
CA ASP A 27 1.02 40.77 -13.34
C ASP A 27 -0.28 40.70 -12.50
N ASP A 28 -0.52 39.56 -11.85
CA ASP A 28 -1.70 39.34 -11.00
C ASP A 28 -1.42 38.36 -9.84
N SER A 29 -2.40 38.21 -8.94
CA SER A 29 -2.27 37.34 -7.76
C SER A 29 -2.09 35.86 -8.09
N ILE A 30 -2.69 35.37 -9.19
CA ILE A 30 -2.60 33.97 -9.62
C ILE A 30 -1.20 33.70 -10.18
N GLU A 31 -0.67 34.61 -10.98
CA GLU A 31 0.70 34.51 -11.49
C GLU A 31 1.72 34.57 -10.34
N SER A 32 1.49 35.47 -9.38
CA SER A 32 2.33 35.56 -8.17
C SER A 32 2.35 34.26 -7.39
N GLU A 33 1.19 33.65 -7.13
CA GLU A 33 1.11 32.35 -6.45
C GLU A 33 1.85 31.23 -7.22
N ARG A 34 1.77 31.22 -8.55
CA ARG A 34 2.49 30.24 -9.38
C ARG A 34 4.00 30.44 -9.32
N LYS A 35 4.48 31.67 -9.51
CA LYS A 35 5.90 32.02 -9.45
C LYS A 35 6.49 31.73 -8.06
N LEU A 36 5.77 32.09 -7.00
CA LEU A 36 6.16 31.79 -5.62
C LEU A 36 6.20 30.29 -5.33
N SER A 37 5.21 29.53 -5.80
CA SER A 37 5.19 28.08 -5.63
C SER A 37 6.40 27.41 -6.30
N HIS A 38 6.70 27.82 -7.54
CA HIS A 38 7.88 27.32 -8.26
C HIS A 38 9.19 27.68 -7.54
N TRP A 39 9.34 28.93 -7.11
CA TRP A 39 10.52 29.37 -6.36
C TRP A 39 10.70 28.60 -5.04
N LEU A 40 9.60 28.33 -4.30
CA LEU A 40 9.63 27.51 -3.09
C LEU A 40 10.09 26.08 -3.37
N GLU A 41 9.62 25.46 -4.46
CA GLU A 41 10.05 24.12 -4.87
C GLU A 41 11.55 24.07 -5.19
N GLU A 42 12.05 25.05 -5.95
CA GLU A 42 13.48 25.16 -6.28
C GLU A 42 14.34 25.36 -5.03
N MET A 43 13.96 26.30 -4.16
CA MET A 43 14.67 26.57 -2.91
C MET A 43 14.71 25.33 -2.01
N ASN A 44 13.58 24.62 -1.89
CA ASN A 44 13.50 23.37 -1.13
C ASN A 44 14.44 22.29 -1.70
N CYS A 45 14.44 22.11 -3.02
CA CYS A 45 15.30 21.13 -3.68
C CYS A 45 16.79 21.48 -3.51
N GLN A 46 17.17 22.76 -3.62
CA GLN A 46 18.54 23.21 -3.41
C GLN A 46 19.00 22.97 -1.97
N LEU A 47 18.16 23.32 -0.98
CA LEU A 47 18.46 23.08 0.43
C LEU A 47 18.69 21.59 0.72
N ILE A 48 17.80 20.74 0.20
CA ILE A 48 17.90 19.28 0.37
C ILE A 48 19.17 18.75 -0.34
N ALA A 49 19.46 19.20 -1.55
CA ALA A 49 20.67 18.81 -2.28
C ALA A 49 21.93 19.15 -1.48
N MET A 50 22.04 20.36 -0.95
CA MET A 50 23.15 20.79 -0.09
C MET A 50 23.28 19.91 1.16
N ALA A 51 22.17 19.53 1.78
CA ALA A 51 22.18 18.63 2.93
C ALA A 51 22.68 17.22 2.54
N LEU A 52 22.21 16.68 1.43
CA LEU A 52 22.62 15.37 0.92
C LEU A 52 24.10 15.33 0.53
N GLU A 53 24.63 16.39 -0.09
CA GLU A 53 26.05 16.46 -0.45
C GLU A 53 26.97 16.50 0.78
N ARG A 54 26.52 17.14 1.86
CA ARG A 54 27.23 17.10 3.16
C ARG A 54 27.17 15.71 3.77
N ILE A 55 26.02 15.04 3.72
CA ILE A 55 25.88 13.65 4.18
C ILE A 55 26.77 12.72 3.34
N ASP A 56 26.84 12.89 2.01
CA ASP A 56 27.74 12.11 1.14
C ASP A 56 29.21 12.29 1.54
N ALA A 57 29.61 13.50 1.94
CA ALA A 57 30.96 13.75 2.44
C ALA A 57 31.27 12.99 3.74
N GLU A 58 30.33 12.92 4.69
CA GLU A 58 30.50 12.13 5.92
C GLU A 58 30.43 10.62 5.67
N LEU A 59 29.52 10.17 4.79
CA LEU A 59 29.48 8.77 4.35
C LEU A 59 30.82 8.35 3.76
N TYR A 60 31.43 9.21 2.93
CA TYR A 60 32.76 8.93 2.40
C TYR A 60 33.82 8.77 3.51
N GLN A 61 33.82 9.58 4.58
CA GLN A 61 34.79 9.38 5.68
C GLN A 61 34.65 8.00 6.34
N ILE A 62 33.41 7.53 6.50
CA ILE A 62 33.12 6.20 7.04
C ILE A 62 33.69 5.12 6.11
N TYR A 63 33.37 5.18 4.81
CA TYR A 63 33.82 4.17 3.85
C TYR A 63 35.32 4.24 3.55
N ARG A 64 35.93 5.44 3.59
CA ARG A 64 37.37 5.64 3.44
C ARG A 64 38.15 4.86 4.50
N SER A 65 37.68 4.88 5.75
CA SER A 65 38.29 4.09 6.84
C SER A 65 38.24 2.58 6.62
N GLN A 66 37.36 2.12 5.72
CA GLN A 66 37.21 0.71 5.33
C GLN A 66 37.97 0.37 4.03
N GLY A 67 38.79 1.30 3.51
CA GLY A 67 39.61 1.12 2.31
C GLY A 67 38.94 1.47 0.99
N TRP A 68 37.73 2.06 0.99
CA TRP A 68 37.09 2.52 -0.24
C TRP A 68 37.72 3.82 -0.75
N ARG A 69 37.83 3.94 -2.08
CA ARG A 69 38.35 5.14 -2.76
C ARG A 69 37.28 5.77 -3.65
N VAL A 70 37.37 7.08 -3.84
CA VAL A 70 36.50 7.79 -4.80
C VAL A 70 36.98 7.48 -6.21
N ALA A 71 36.11 6.89 -7.02
CA ALA A 71 36.37 6.70 -8.45
C ALA A 71 36.01 7.97 -9.24
N ARG A 72 34.85 8.56 -8.95
CA ARG A 72 34.38 9.81 -9.57
C ARG A 72 33.26 10.47 -8.75
N ARG A 73 32.87 11.68 -9.16
CA ARG A 73 31.68 12.39 -8.68
C ARG A 73 30.72 12.59 -9.82
N ASP A 74 29.46 12.25 -9.60
CA ASP A 74 28.43 12.30 -10.62
C ASP A 74 27.26 13.14 -10.12
N SER A 75 26.72 14.01 -10.98
CA SER A 75 25.41 14.63 -10.75
C SER A 75 24.29 13.63 -11.01
N ARG A 76 23.16 13.75 -10.32
CA ARG A 76 21.92 13.02 -10.63
C ARG A 76 20.72 13.83 -10.23
N THR A 77 19.71 13.70 -11.08
CA THR A 77 18.38 14.23 -10.89
C THR A 77 17.40 13.11 -10.54
N ILE A 78 16.63 13.30 -9.46
CA ILE A 78 15.53 12.42 -9.03
C ILE A 78 14.27 13.25 -8.80
N TYR A 79 13.17 12.83 -9.43
CA TYR A 79 11.83 13.34 -9.16
C TYR A 79 11.34 12.82 -7.79
N CYS A 80 11.23 13.76 -6.86
CA CYS A 80 10.77 13.56 -5.50
C CYS A 80 9.41 14.20 -5.29
N ARG A 81 8.69 13.81 -4.23
CA ARG A 81 7.38 14.42 -3.89
C ARG A 81 7.45 15.94 -3.67
N TYR A 82 8.65 16.46 -3.38
CA TYR A 82 8.94 17.87 -3.14
C TYR A 82 9.63 18.57 -4.33
N GLY A 83 9.70 17.93 -5.50
CA GLY A 83 10.25 18.53 -6.71
C GLY A 83 11.38 17.73 -7.38
N GLU A 84 11.98 18.35 -8.38
CA GLU A 84 13.11 17.81 -9.15
C GLU A 84 14.43 18.03 -8.39
N LEU A 85 14.91 16.98 -7.71
CA LEU A 85 16.09 17.06 -6.87
C LEU A 85 17.36 16.70 -7.67
N THR A 86 18.21 17.68 -7.92
CA THR A 86 19.54 17.49 -8.51
C THR A 86 20.63 17.62 -7.44
N TYR A 87 21.50 16.61 -7.31
CA TYR A 87 22.58 16.57 -6.31
C TYR A 87 23.81 15.83 -6.83
N THR A 88 24.97 16.14 -6.23
CA THR A 88 26.24 15.46 -6.50
C THR A 88 26.48 14.31 -5.53
N ARG A 89 27.04 13.20 -6.02
CA ARG A 89 27.36 12.02 -5.20
C ARG A 89 28.66 11.36 -5.63
N ARG A 90 29.29 10.61 -4.72
CA ARG A 90 30.55 9.88 -5.00
C ARG A 90 30.27 8.44 -5.43
N LEU A 91 30.90 8.01 -6.52
CA LEU A 91 31.07 6.59 -6.82
C LEU A 91 32.27 6.07 -6.02
N LEU A 92 32.05 5.10 -5.15
CA LEU A 92 33.12 4.46 -4.40
C LEU A 92 33.50 3.12 -5.02
N GLN A 93 34.79 2.80 -5.01
CA GLN A 93 35.33 1.56 -5.54
C GLN A 93 36.28 0.87 -4.55
N LYS A 94 36.20 -0.45 -4.48
CA LYS A 94 37.09 -1.35 -3.73
C LYS A 94 36.98 -2.77 -4.29
N ASP A 95 38.11 -3.44 -4.52
CA ASP A 95 38.19 -4.86 -4.94
C ASP A 95 37.27 -5.20 -6.13
N GLY A 96 37.29 -4.36 -7.18
CA GLY A 96 36.45 -4.53 -8.38
C GLY A 96 34.95 -4.22 -8.18
N LYS A 97 34.51 -3.88 -6.97
CA LYS A 97 33.11 -3.50 -6.67
C LYS A 97 32.97 -1.99 -6.63
N SER A 98 31.85 -1.50 -7.17
CA SER A 98 31.53 -0.06 -7.21
C SER A 98 30.08 0.21 -6.82
N PHE A 99 29.83 1.27 -6.04
CA PHE A 99 28.47 1.70 -5.72
C PHE A 99 28.42 3.18 -5.30
N TYR A 100 27.23 3.77 -5.36
CA TYR A 100 26.93 5.10 -4.81
C TYR A 100 26.37 4.95 -3.40
N PRO A 101 27.11 5.34 -2.34
CA PRO A 101 26.64 5.19 -0.98
C PRO A 101 25.38 5.98 -0.72
N LEU A 102 25.37 7.28 -1.06
CA LEU A 102 24.22 8.15 -0.82
C LEU A 102 22.93 7.58 -1.44
N ASP A 103 22.95 7.22 -2.73
CA ASP A 103 21.78 6.65 -3.42
C ASP A 103 21.26 5.39 -2.73
N ARG A 104 22.17 4.48 -2.37
CA ARG A 104 21.81 3.23 -1.67
C ARG A 104 21.19 3.54 -0.30
N LYS A 105 21.73 4.52 0.42
CA LYS A 105 21.23 4.97 1.72
C LYS A 105 19.98 5.85 1.65
N MET A 106 19.57 6.28 0.46
CA MET A 106 18.33 7.00 0.19
C MET A 106 17.26 6.12 -0.48
N GLY A 107 17.61 4.89 -0.86
CA GLY A 107 16.71 3.99 -1.60
C GLY A 107 16.53 4.37 -3.07
N PHE A 108 17.43 5.18 -3.63
CA PHE A 108 17.39 5.60 -5.03
C PHE A 108 17.96 4.52 -5.96
N GLU A 109 17.08 3.71 -6.53
CA GLU A 109 17.46 2.58 -7.38
C GLU A 109 18.25 3.00 -8.62
N PRO A 110 19.25 2.20 -9.07
CA PRO A 110 20.02 2.51 -10.27
C PRO A 110 19.14 2.69 -11.51
N ARG A 111 19.48 3.68 -12.35
CA ARG A 111 18.80 4.00 -13.63
C ARG A 111 17.31 4.37 -13.49
N LYS A 112 16.83 4.65 -12.27
CA LYS A 112 15.49 5.18 -12.03
C LYS A 112 15.56 6.68 -11.79
N HIS A 113 14.60 7.40 -12.35
CA HIS A 113 14.49 8.85 -12.20
C HIS A 113 13.49 9.27 -11.13
N TYR A 114 12.69 8.34 -10.58
CA TYR A 114 11.64 8.63 -9.62
C TYR A 114 11.99 7.99 -8.27
N SER A 115 11.85 8.76 -7.19
CA SER A 115 11.93 8.25 -5.82
C SER A 115 10.75 7.32 -5.50
N MET A 116 10.88 6.45 -4.49
CA MET A 116 9.77 5.58 -4.07
C MET A 116 8.52 6.37 -3.66
N GLY A 117 8.68 7.48 -2.95
CA GLY A 117 7.56 8.34 -2.56
C GLY A 117 6.88 9.03 -3.74
N MET A 118 7.64 9.34 -4.81
CA MET A 118 7.05 9.84 -6.06
C MET A 118 6.30 8.74 -6.80
N ILE A 119 6.87 7.53 -6.87
CA ILE A 119 6.21 6.36 -7.48
C ILE A 119 4.90 6.05 -6.76
N GLU A 120 4.90 6.06 -5.42
CA GLU A 120 3.70 5.89 -4.61
C GLU A 120 2.60 6.89 -4.98
N ARG A 121 2.92 8.19 -5.02
CA ARG A 121 1.96 9.25 -5.39
C ARG A 121 1.41 9.08 -6.81
N ILE A 122 2.25 8.71 -7.77
CA ILE A 122 1.83 8.45 -9.16
C ILE A 122 0.90 7.23 -9.22
N VAL A 123 1.23 6.19 -8.48
CA VAL A 123 0.47 4.92 -8.42
C VAL A 123 -0.89 5.15 -7.76
N GLU A 124 -0.97 5.96 -6.71
CA GLU A 124 -2.23 6.34 -6.08
C GLU A 124 -3.16 7.07 -7.06
N ALA A 125 -2.63 8.02 -7.83
CA ALA A 125 -3.40 8.76 -8.83
C ALA A 125 -3.93 7.82 -9.93
N VAL A 126 -3.06 7.02 -10.55
CA VAL A 126 -3.47 6.10 -11.63
C VAL A 126 -4.32 4.94 -11.13
N ALA A 127 -4.41 4.68 -9.82
CA ALA A 127 -5.29 3.65 -9.27
C ALA A 127 -6.75 4.11 -9.14
N ILE A 128 -7.06 5.40 -9.31
CA ILE A 128 -8.43 5.94 -9.29
C ILE A 128 -8.90 6.51 -10.63
N THR A 129 -7.98 6.77 -11.57
CA THR A 129 -8.33 7.32 -12.90
C THR A 129 -7.48 6.72 -14.03
N THR A 130 -7.71 7.15 -15.28
CA THR A 130 -6.93 6.71 -16.44
C THR A 130 -5.50 7.24 -16.40
N SER A 131 -4.54 6.62 -17.09
CA SER A 131 -3.15 7.11 -17.09
C SER A 131 -2.96 8.49 -17.71
N ARG A 132 -3.83 8.89 -18.65
CA ARG A 132 -3.82 10.24 -19.25
C ARG A 132 -4.34 11.26 -18.25
N SER A 133 -5.51 11.01 -17.66
CA SER A 133 -6.06 11.87 -16.62
C SER A 133 -5.17 11.94 -15.38
N ALA A 134 -4.49 10.85 -15.01
CA ALA A 134 -3.51 10.87 -13.92
C ALA A 134 -2.33 11.78 -14.27
N SER A 135 -1.81 11.71 -15.49
CA SER A 135 -0.74 12.59 -15.98
C SER A 135 -1.17 14.07 -15.96
N GLU A 136 -2.38 14.38 -16.44
CA GLU A 136 -2.96 15.73 -16.40
C GLU A 136 -3.15 16.24 -14.96
N LEU A 137 -3.71 15.42 -14.06
CA LEU A 137 -3.93 15.78 -12.66
C LEU A 137 -2.62 15.96 -11.89
N LEU A 138 -1.62 15.11 -12.16
CA LEU A 138 -0.30 15.24 -11.55
C LEU A 138 0.40 16.53 -11.99
N GLN A 139 0.24 16.93 -13.25
CA GLN A 139 0.73 18.22 -13.74
C GLN A 139 -0.02 19.39 -13.11
N SER A 140 -1.35 19.37 -13.13
CA SER A 140 -2.17 20.53 -12.75
C SER A 140 -2.25 20.76 -11.23
N LEU A 141 -2.27 19.70 -10.43
CA LEU A 141 -2.44 19.79 -8.98
C LEU A 141 -1.14 19.63 -8.19
N ALA A 142 -0.12 19.03 -8.80
CA ALA A 142 1.12 18.71 -8.08
C ALA A 142 2.39 19.20 -8.80
N GLY A 143 2.27 19.91 -9.93
CA GLY A 143 3.43 20.39 -10.69
C GLY A 143 4.28 19.27 -11.31
N ILE A 144 3.81 18.02 -11.31
CA ILE A 144 4.60 16.86 -11.74
C ILE A 144 4.39 16.62 -13.24
N THR A 145 5.38 17.00 -14.03
CA THR A 145 5.41 16.69 -15.47
C THR A 145 5.79 15.24 -15.71
N ILE A 146 4.82 14.44 -16.15
CA ILE A 146 5.04 13.03 -16.48
C ILE A 146 4.15 12.61 -17.64
N SER A 147 4.70 11.84 -18.59
CA SER A 147 3.91 11.28 -19.68
C SER A 147 2.99 10.15 -19.21
N HIS A 148 1.84 9.98 -19.86
CA HIS A 148 0.95 8.85 -19.56
C HIS A 148 1.61 7.46 -19.74
N GLN A 149 2.61 7.34 -20.64
CA GLN A 149 3.39 6.11 -20.81
C GLN A 149 4.31 5.84 -19.62
N SER A 150 4.96 6.89 -19.10
CA SER A 150 5.76 6.81 -17.89
C SER A 150 4.90 6.43 -16.69
N VAL A 151 3.68 6.99 -16.56
CA VAL A 151 2.71 6.57 -15.54
C VAL A 151 2.39 5.07 -15.64
N ILE A 152 2.15 4.55 -16.85
CA ILE A 152 1.91 3.11 -17.07
C ILE A 152 3.12 2.28 -16.63
N SER A 153 4.33 2.68 -17.02
CA SER A 153 5.58 1.99 -16.68
C SER A 153 5.81 1.93 -15.17
N LEU A 154 5.62 3.06 -14.47
CA LEU A 154 5.78 3.13 -13.01
C LEU A 154 4.70 2.31 -12.27
N LYS A 155 3.47 2.32 -12.77
CA LYS A 155 2.41 1.43 -12.27
C LYS A 155 2.74 -0.04 -12.46
N ASN A 156 3.27 -0.43 -13.63
CA ASN A 156 3.68 -1.82 -13.87
C ASN A 156 4.81 -2.23 -12.93
N TYR A 157 5.79 -1.34 -12.74
CA TYR A 157 6.86 -1.54 -11.79
C TYR A 157 6.34 -1.73 -10.35
N ALA A 158 5.43 -0.86 -9.89
CA ALA A 158 4.81 -0.99 -8.57
C ALA A 158 3.97 -2.28 -8.43
N GLY A 159 3.22 -2.65 -9.46
CA GLY A 159 2.45 -3.91 -9.48
C GLY A 159 3.34 -5.15 -9.37
N LYS A 160 4.50 -5.17 -10.05
CA LYS A 160 5.49 -6.25 -9.90
C LYS A 160 6.07 -6.31 -8.49
N LYS A 161 6.37 -5.16 -7.88
CA LYS A 161 6.81 -5.09 -6.48
C LYS A 161 5.74 -5.59 -5.51
N ALA A 162 4.48 -5.17 -5.71
CA ALA A 162 3.35 -5.65 -4.92
C ALA A 162 3.19 -7.18 -5.03
N LYS A 163 3.23 -7.75 -6.25
CA LYS A 163 3.20 -9.20 -6.46
C LYS A 163 4.34 -9.91 -5.72
N ALA A 164 5.57 -9.41 -5.84
CA ALA A 164 6.73 -10.03 -5.21
C ALA A 164 6.66 -9.95 -3.68
N TYR A 165 6.23 -8.81 -3.13
CA TYR A 165 6.05 -8.62 -1.70
C TYR A 165 5.01 -9.58 -1.13
N GLU A 166 3.84 -9.68 -1.75
CA GLU A 166 2.76 -10.55 -1.27
C GLU A 166 3.15 -12.03 -1.29
N LYS A 167 3.92 -12.47 -2.32
CA LYS A 167 4.47 -13.83 -2.35
C LYS A 167 5.47 -14.10 -1.24
N ALA A 168 6.41 -13.16 -1.02
CA ALA A 168 7.40 -13.30 0.04
C ALA A 168 6.73 -13.30 1.43
N LEU A 169 5.72 -12.44 1.62
CA LEU A 169 4.96 -12.39 2.87
C LEU A 169 4.29 -13.73 3.18
N ALA A 170 3.70 -14.38 2.19
CA ALA A 170 3.09 -15.69 2.35
C ALA A 170 4.10 -16.81 2.72
N GLU A 171 5.38 -16.64 2.37
CA GLU A 171 6.46 -17.58 2.72
C GLU A 171 7.08 -17.27 4.10
N GLU A 172 7.18 -15.98 4.47
CA GLU A 172 7.81 -15.48 5.70
C GLU A 172 6.86 -15.49 6.91
N GLU A 173 5.56 -15.20 6.73
CA GLU A 173 4.55 -15.14 7.80
C GLU A 173 3.97 -16.53 8.15
N LYS A 174 4.84 -17.48 8.51
CA LYS A 174 4.40 -18.57 9.39
C LYS A 174 4.37 -18.02 10.80
N VAL A 175 3.21 -17.58 11.25
CA VAL A 175 3.06 -16.99 12.58
C VAL A 175 3.38 -18.06 13.63
N GLU A 176 4.29 -17.78 14.58
CA GLU A 176 4.63 -18.72 15.66
C GLU A 176 3.40 -19.11 16.50
N LYS A 177 2.39 -18.24 16.53
CA LYS A 177 1.09 -18.46 17.16
C LYS A 177 -0.03 -18.02 16.21
N PRO A 178 -0.66 -18.97 15.49
CA PRO A 178 -1.82 -18.68 14.64
C PRO A 178 -2.94 -18.03 15.45
N THR A 179 -3.69 -17.12 14.83
CA THR A 179 -4.94 -16.63 15.41
C THR A 179 -5.97 -17.75 15.43
N GLN A 180 -6.86 -17.72 16.44
CA GLN A 180 -7.89 -18.73 16.67
C GLN A 180 -9.28 -18.08 16.76
N PRO A 181 -9.75 -17.41 15.68
CA PRO A 181 -11.14 -17.00 15.62
C PRO A 181 -12.04 -18.24 15.61
N GLU A 182 -13.20 -18.17 16.25
CA GLU A 182 -14.21 -19.26 16.21
C GLU A 182 -14.73 -19.44 14.77
N ILE A 183 -14.98 -18.33 14.08
CA ILE A 183 -15.53 -18.31 12.72
C ILE A 183 -14.74 -17.31 11.86
N ILE A 184 -14.45 -17.70 10.62
CA ILE A 184 -14.01 -16.77 9.56
C ILE A 184 -14.94 -16.89 8.35
N ALA A 185 -15.01 -15.82 7.56
CA ALA A 185 -15.72 -15.81 6.29
C ALA A 185 -14.78 -15.63 5.10
N ILE A 186 -15.10 -16.32 4.01
CA ILE A 186 -14.41 -16.23 2.74
C ILE A 186 -15.43 -15.97 1.64
N GLU A 187 -15.24 -14.92 0.85
CA GLU A 187 -16.13 -14.62 -0.28
C GLU A 187 -15.35 -14.51 -1.58
N GLY A 188 -15.86 -15.14 -2.63
CA GLY A 188 -15.23 -15.17 -3.94
C GLY A 188 -16.09 -14.64 -5.06
N ASP A 189 -15.46 -13.91 -5.98
CA ASP A 189 -16.14 -13.23 -7.08
C ASP A 189 -15.19 -13.01 -8.28
N GLY A 190 -15.74 -12.97 -9.49
CA GLY A 190 -15.04 -12.78 -10.76
C GLY A 190 -15.32 -11.43 -11.41
N ILE A 191 -14.30 -10.84 -12.04
CA ILE A 191 -14.43 -9.59 -12.79
C ILE A 191 -14.00 -9.81 -14.22
N VAL A 192 -14.96 -9.82 -15.15
CA VAL A 192 -14.67 -9.85 -16.59
C VAL A 192 -14.25 -8.46 -17.09
N LEU A 193 -13.11 -8.38 -17.77
CA LEU A 193 -12.49 -7.16 -18.28
C LEU A 193 -12.21 -7.29 -19.79
N LYS A 194 -12.31 -6.16 -20.49
CA LYS A 194 -11.99 -6.07 -21.93
C LYS A 194 -10.49 -5.99 -22.16
N ASN A 195 -9.99 -6.82 -23.07
CA ASN A 195 -8.60 -6.77 -23.50
C ASN A 195 -8.39 -5.76 -24.63
N LYS A 196 -7.12 -5.47 -24.91
CA LYS A 196 -6.71 -4.68 -26.09
C LYS A 196 -6.92 -5.44 -27.40
N GLU A 197 -6.87 -6.76 -27.36
CA GLU A 197 -7.19 -7.61 -28.51
C GLU A 197 -8.70 -7.56 -28.78
N LYS A 198 -9.08 -7.38 -30.05
CA LYS A 198 -10.47 -7.20 -30.46
C LYS A 198 -11.29 -8.45 -30.10
N GLY A 199 -12.29 -8.28 -29.25
CA GLY A 199 -13.15 -9.37 -28.77
C GLY A 199 -12.57 -10.19 -27.61
N GLY A 200 -11.31 -9.95 -27.21
CA GLY A 200 -10.70 -10.63 -26.08
C GLY A 200 -11.26 -10.16 -24.74
N VAL A 201 -11.59 -11.11 -23.87
CA VAL A 201 -11.94 -10.85 -22.47
C VAL A 201 -10.99 -11.62 -21.56
N SER A 202 -10.64 -11.01 -20.44
CA SER A 202 -9.91 -11.68 -19.36
C SER A 202 -10.67 -11.54 -18.06
N GLU A 203 -10.55 -12.56 -17.22
CA GLU A 203 -11.18 -12.56 -15.91
C GLU A 203 -10.14 -12.27 -14.83
N VAL A 204 -10.50 -11.40 -13.90
CA VAL A 204 -9.78 -11.20 -12.65
C VAL A 204 -10.55 -11.92 -11.57
N HIS A 205 -9.90 -12.89 -10.95
CA HIS A 205 -10.44 -13.64 -9.85
C HIS A 205 -10.14 -12.96 -8.54
N ARG A 206 -11.06 -13.08 -7.58
CA ARG A 206 -10.95 -12.37 -6.33
C ARG A 206 -11.49 -13.17 -5.16
N LEU A 207 -10.80 -13.07 -4.04
CA LEU A 207 -11.19 -13.66 -2.77
C LEU A 207 -10.99 -12.62 -1.67
N GLN A 208 -11.83 -12.63 -0.66
CA GLN A 208 -11.65 -11.87 0.58
C GLN A 208 -11.87 -12.79 1.77
N VAL A 209 -11.02 -12.62 2.79
CA VAL A 209 -11.11 -13.33 4.07
C VAL A 209 -11.31 -12.29 5.16
N TYR A 210 -12.22 -12.52 6.11
CA TYR A 210 -12.46 -11.62 7.23
C TYR A 210 -12.98 -12.38 8.45
N GLU A 211 -12.78 -11.82 9.64
CA GLU A 211 -13.02 -12.46 10.94
C GLU A 211 -14.33 -11.98 11.60
N GLY A 212 -14.91 -10.90 11.11
CA GLY A 212 -16.09 -10.30 11.72
C GLY A 212 -16.56 -9.05 11.00
N VAL A 213 -17.62 -8.47 11.54
CA VAL A 213 -18.17 -7.18 11.09
C VAL A 213 -18.33 -6.31 12.32
N ARG A 214 -17.95 -5.04 12.21
CA ARG A 214 -18.13 -4.04 13.28
C ARG A 214 -18.95 -2.88 12.75
N GLU A 215 -19.88 -2.39 13.56
CA GLU A 215 -20.61 -1.17 13.27
C GLU A 215 -19.70 0.07 13.38
N ASN A 216 -19.86 0.98 12.44
CA ASN A 216 -19.19 2.27 12.37
C ASN A 216 -20.23 3.33 11.97
N GLY A 217 -21.04 3.73 12.95
CA GLY A 217 -22.23 4.54 12.72
C GLY A 217 -23.22 3.79 11.81
N ASN A 218 -23.66 4.44 10.73
CA ASN A 218 -24.59 3.85 9.75
C ASN A 218 -23.93 2.89 8.74
N ARG A 219 -22.65 2.55 8.93
CA ARG A 219 -21.88 1.67 8.03
C ARG A 219 -21.29 0.51 8.79
N THR A 220 -21.05 -0.58 8.08
CA THR A 220 -20.32 -1.73 8.60
C THR A 220 -18.89 -1.73 8.08
N GLU A 221 -17.95 -2.18 8.91
CA GLU A 221 -16.55 -2.40 8.56
C GLU A 221 -16.20 -3.87 8.81
N LEU A 222 -15.52 -4.49 7.85
CA LEU A 222 -15.02 -5.87 8.00
C LEU A 222 -13.78 -5.88 8.89
N VAL A 223 -13.83 -6.70 9.94
CA VAL A 223 -12.71 -6.92 10.88
C VAL A 223 -11.78 -8.00 10.30
N GLY A 224 -10.47 -7.80 10.42
CA GLY A 224 -9.49 -8.76 9.92
C GLY A 224 -9.50 -8.93 8.39
N LEU A 225 -10.03 -7.96 7.63
CA LEU A 225 -10.18 -8.08 6.19
C LEU A 225 -8.83 -8.21 5.48
N ARG A 226 -8.67 -9.31 4.75
CA ARG A 226 -7.61 -9.52 3.76
C ARG A 226 -8.20 -9.79 2.39
N CYS A 227 -7.82 -8.99 1.39
CA CYS A 227 -8.25 -9.17 0.01
C CYS A 227 -7.14 -9.80 -0.83
N PHE A 228 -7.54 -10.64 -1.79
CA PHE A 228 -6.66 -11.32 -2.74
C PHE A 228 -7.25 -11.19 -4.13
N ALA A 229 -6.41 -10.95 -5.13
CA ALA A 229 -6.85 -10.88 -6.51
C ALA A 229 -5.74 -11.32 -7.47
N SER A 230 -6.10 -12.04 -8.52
CA SER A 230 -5.17 -12.43 -9.58
C SER A 230 -5.92 -12.70 -10.88
N THR A 231 -5.23 -12.57 -12.01
CA THR A 231 -5.70 -13.05 -13.31
C THR A 231 -5.54 -14.57 -13.46
N SER A 232 -4.86 -15.23 -12.52
CA SER A 232 -4.72 -16.69 -12.46
C SER A 232 -5.46 -17.24 -11.25
N ARG A 233 -6.55 -17.97 -11.50
CA ARG A 233 -7.32 -18.65 -10.44
C ARG A 233 -6.46 -19.60 -9.62
N LYS A 234 -5.61 -20.41 -10.29
CA LYS A 234 -4.71 -21.35 -9.63
C LYS A 234 -3.75 -20.65 -8.68
N GLU A 235 -3.15 -19.55 -9.12
CA GLU A 235 -2.25 -18.74 -8.28
C GLU A 235 -3.01 -18.12 -7.11
N LEU A 236 -4.21 -17.58 -7.36
CA LEU A 236 -5.05 -17.00 -6.31
C LEU A 236 -5.37 -17.99 -5.19
N PHE A 237 -5.87 -19.17 -5.54
CA PHE A 237 -6.27 -20.19 -4.58
C PHE A 237 -5.07 -20.70 -3.78
N ALA A 238 -3.92 -20.88 -4.42
CA ALA A 238 -2.69 -21.25 -3.72
C ALA A 238 -2.27 -20.18 -2.70
N MET A 239 -2.35 -18.89 -3.06
CA MET A 239 -2.02 -17.79 -2.14
C MET A 239 -2.98 -17.72 -0.96
N VAL A 240 -4.29 -17.84 -1.19
CA VAL A 240 -5.28 -17.83 -0.10
C VAL A 240 -5.09 -19.03 0.82
N ARG A 241 -4.89 -20.24 0.27
CA ARG A 241 -4.63 -21.43 1.09
C ARG A 241 -3.36 -21.27 1.93
N SER A 242 -2.28 -20.74 1.35
CA SER A 242 -1.03 -20.46 2.08
C SER A 242 -1.25 -19.45 3.20
N TYR A 243 -2.02 -18.39 2.94
CA TYR A 243 -2.40 -17.42 3.95
C TYR A 243 -3.18 -18.07 5.09
N LEU A 244 -4.26 -18.80 4.78
CA LEU A 244 -5.11 -19.44 5.78
C LEU A 244 -4.31 -20.37 6.70
N LEU A 245 -3.47 -21.23 6.13
CA LEU A 245 -2.63 -22.18 6.88
C LEU A 245 -1.50 -21.50 7.68
N GLY A 246 -1.00 -20.36 7.21
CA GLY A 246 0.03 -19.59 7.90
C GLY A 246 -0.50 -18.69 9.03
N HIS A 247 -1.78 -18.30 8.95
CA HIS A 247 -2.39 -17.29 9.82
C HIS A 247 -3.36 -17.88 10.86
N TYR A 248 -4.12 -18.93 10.50
CA TYR A 248 -5.17 -19.47 11.36
C TYR A 248 -4.92 -20.93 11.75
N ASP A 249 -5.36 -21.31 12.95
CA ASP A 249 -5.54 -22.72 13.32
C ASP A 249 -6.88 -23.22 12.77
N LEU A 250 -6.87 -23.66 11.50
CA LEU A 250 -8.10 -24.09 10.83
C LEU A 250 -8.81 -25.22 11.58
N SER A 251 -8.08 -26.11 12.25
CA SER A 251 -8.64 -27.28 12.96
C SER A 251 -9.64 -26.92 14.07
N LYS A 252 -9.65 -25.66 14.50
CA LYS A 252 -10.55 -25.10 15.52
C LYS A 252 -11.47 -23.99 14.98
N THR A 253 -11.41 -23.72 13.69
CA THR A 253 -12.10 -22.60 13.05
C THR A 253 -13.21 -23.13 12.13
N THR A 254 -14.43 -22.64 12.31
CA THR A 254 -15.50 -22.83 11.32
C THR A 254 -15.33 -21.82 10.18
N VAL A 255 -15.38 -22.29 8.94
CA VAL A 255 -15.26 -21.44 7.75
C VAL A 255 -16.62 -21.29 7.08
N LEU A 256 -17.09 -20.04 6.99
CA LEU A 256 -18.20 -19.68 6.13
C LEU A 256 -17.66 -19.29 4.75
N SER A 257 -18.17 -19.88 3.68
CA SER A 257 -17.77 -19.49 2.32
C SER A 257 -18.95 -19.05 1.49
N ASN A 258 -18.76 -18.03 0.66
CA ASN A 258 -19.77 -17.51 -0.25
C ASN A 258 -19.23 -17.38 -1.68
N GLY A 259 -19.97 -17.85 -2.67
CA GLY A 259 -19.63 -17.68 -4.07
C GLY A 259 -20.84 -17.69 -5.00
N ASP A 260 -20.68 -17.11 -6.18
CA ASP A 260 -21.70 -16.96 -7.22
C ASP A 260 -22.04 -18.27 -7.96
N GLY A 261 -21.17 -19.28 -7.86
CA GLY A 261 -21.30 -20.56 -8.57
C GLY A 261 -20.80 -20.56 -10.00
N GLY A 262 -20.13 -19.48 -10.42
CA GLY A 262 -19.32 -19.44 -11.62
C GLY A 262 -18.17 -20.44 -11.56
N SER A 263 -17.49 -20.60 -12.70
CA SER A 263 -16.35 -21.51 -12.82
C SER A 263 -15.27 -21.13 -11.80
N GLY A 264 -15.01 -22.00 -10.82
CA GLY A 264 -14.00 -21.77 -9.79
C GLY A 264 -14.50 -21.13 -8.50
N TYR A 265 -15.81 -20.90 -8.38
CA TYR A 265 -16.47 -20.43 -7.15
C TYR A 265 -17.62 -21.36 -6.76
N GLN A 266 -17.44 -22.66 -7.00
CA GLN A 266 -18.35 -23.70 -6.57
C GLN A 266 -17.91 -24.25 -5.21
N PHE A 267 -18.81 -24.97 -4.54
CA PHE A 267 -18.54 -25.61 -3.25
C PHE A 267 -17.19 -26.34 -3.22
N GLN A 268 -16.92 -27.20 -4.20
CA GLN A 268 -15.71 -28.01 -4.30
C GLN A 268 -14.41 -27.18 -4.37
N ASP A 269 -14.48 -25.98 -4.96
CA ASP A 269 -13.33 -25.09 -5.04
C ASP A 269 -12.98 -24.54 -3.65
N PHE A 270 -13.99 -24.13 -2.88
CA PHE A 270 -13.81 -23.66 -1.51
C PHE A 270 -13.43 -24.79 -0.55
N GLU A 271 -14.07 -25.95 -0.67
CA GLU A 271 -13.82 -27.13 0.18
C GLU A 271 -12.34 -27.53 0.15
N ARG A 272 -11.74 -27.61 -1.03
CA ARG A 272 -10.30 -27.88 -1.18
C ARG A 272 -9.41 -26.79 -0.61
N MET A 273 -9.86 -25.54 -0.63
CA MET A 273 -9.08 -24.40 -0.15
C MET A 273 -9.02 -24.36 1.39
N VAL A 274 -10.08 -24.84 2.06
CA VAL A 274 -10.21 -24.81 3.53
C VAL A 274 -10.15 -26.19 4.17
N GLU A 275 -9.57 -27.15 3.44
CA GLU A 275 -9.29 -28.50 3.93
C GLU A 275 -8.57 -28.46 5.29
N GLY A 276 -9.10 -29.22 6.25
CA GLY A 276 -8.59 -29.26 7.63
C GLY A 276 -9.24 -28.26 8.58
N CYS A 277 -10.28 -27.51 8.14
CA CYS A 277 -11.08 -26.70 9.05
C CYS A 277 -11.98 -27.55 9.98
N LEU A 278 -12.42 -26.97 11.10
CA LEU A 278 -13.33 -27.63 12.05
C LEU A 278 -14.67 -27.98 11.38
N ASP A 279 -15.23 -27.01 10.66
CA ASP A 279 -16.48 -27.14 9.91
C ASP A 279 -16.47 -26.17 8.72
N HIS A 280 -17.04 -26.59 7.59
CA HIS A 280 -17.14 -25.77 6.38
C HIS A 280 -18.60 -25.60 5.96
N GLN A 281 -19.07 -24.36 5.99
CA GLN A 281 -20.43 -24.00 5.61
C GLN A 281 -20.40 -23.14 4.35
N HIS A 282 -20.86 -23.70 3.23
CA HIS A 282 -20.92 -22.99 1.96
C HIS A 282 -22.30 -22.40 1.66
N PHE A 283 -22.29 -21.19 1.12
CA PHE A 283 -23.46 -20.40 0.77
C PHE A 283 -23.37 -19.92 -0.67
N ARG A 284 -24.53 -19.88 -1.33
CA ARG A 284 -24.69 -19.17 -2.60
C ARG A 284 -24.86 -17.69 -2.34
N ASP A 285 -24.24 -16.87 -3.19
CA ASP A 285 -24.46 -15.43 -3.16
C ASP A 285 -25.95 -15.12 -3.41
N CYS A 286 -26.60 -14.51 -2.42
CA CYS A 286 -28.01 -14.15 -2.47
C CYS A 286 -28.31 -13.16 -3.60
N TYR A 287 -27.39 -12.23 -3.89
CA TYR A 287 -27.56 -11.28 -5.00
C TYR A 287 -27.72 -12.03 -6.32
N HIS A 288 -26.83 -12.99 -6.60
CA HIS A 288 -26.86 -13.76 -7.84
C HIS A 288 -28.05 -14.72 -7.93
N VAL A 289 -28.48 -15.29 -6.80
CA VAL A 289 -29.72 -16.08 -6.75
C VAL A 289 -30.93 -15.20 -7.07
N HIS A 290 -31.03 -14.02 -6.45
CA HIS A 290 -32.13 -13.07 -6.70
C HIS A 290 -32.12 -12.54 -8.13
N GLU A 291 -30.94 -12.22 -8.67
CA GLU A 291 -30.76 -11.78 -10.06
C GLU A 291 -31.23 -12.86 -11.04
N LYS A 292 -30.89 -14.14 -10.80
CA LYS A 292 -31.41 -15.25 -11.62
C LYS A 292 -32.92 -15.39 -11.55
N ILE A 293 -33.52 -15.28 -10.36
CA ILE A 293 -34.99 -15.32 -10.21
C ILE A 293 -35.63 -14.19 -11.01
N ARG A 294 -35.14 -12.95 -10.86
CA ARG A 294 -35.68 -11.77 -11.57
C ARG A 294 -35.54 -11.89 -13.08
N ASN A 295 -34.39 -12.36 -13.58
CA ASN A 295 -34.14 -12.46 -15.01
C ASN A 295 -35.01 -13.55 -15.66
N ARG A 296 -35.07 -14.74 -15.04
CA ARG A 296 -35.81 -15.89 -15.58
C ARG A 296 -37.31 -15.73 -15.48
N LEU A 297 -37.80 -15.03 -14.46
CA LEU A 297 -39.22 -14.74 -14.28
C LEU A 297 -39.56 -13.31 -14.71
N SER A 298 -38.79 -12.73 -15.64
CA SER A 298 -39.00 -11.34 -16.10
C SER A 298 -40.35 -11.12 -16.78
N PHE A 299 -40.99 -12.18 -17.28
CA PHE A 299 -42.35 -12.16 -17.85
C PHE A 299 -43.47 -12.26 -16.79
N CYS A 300 -43.15 -12.68 -15.56
CA CYS A 300 -44.11 -12.75 -14.45
C CYS A 300 -44.37 -11.37 -13.85
N ASN A 301 -45.46 -11.24 -13.07
CA ASN A 301 -45.70 -9.99 -12.34
C ASN A 301 -44.61 -9.77 -11.26
N LYS A 302 -44.31 -8.51 -10.97
CA LYS A 302 -43.28 -8.15 -10.00
C LYS A 302 -43.59 -8.64 -8.58
N GLU A 303 -44.88 -8.65 -8.20
CA GLU A 303 -45.31 -9.05 -6.86
C GLU A 303 -45.02 -10.53 -6.57
N LEU A 304 -45.20 -11.43 -7.55
CA LEU A 304 -44.84 -12.84 -7.46
C LEU A 304 -43.34 -13.00 -7.30
N VAL A 305 -42.55 -12.33 -8.15
CA VAL A 305 -41.08 -12.39 -8.09
C VAL A 305 -40.57 -11.91 -6.72
N ASP A 306 -41.08 -10.79 -6.22
CA ASP A 306 -40.71 -10.26 -4.91
C ASP A 306 -41.22 -11.16 -3.77
N HIS A 307 -42.38 -11.81 -3.91
CA HIS A 307 -42.87 -12.81 -2.97
C HIS A 307 -41.95 -14.02 -2.89
N ILE A 308 -41.56 -14.60 -4.03
CA ILE A 308 -40.62 -15.73 -4.09
C ILE A 308 -39.30 -15.36 -3.40
N ILE A 309 -38.74 -14.19 -3.71
CA ILE A 309 -37.47 -13.72 -3.12
C ILE A 309 -37.58 -13.56 -1.59
N ARG A 310 -38.71 -13.06 -1.08
CA ARG A 310 -38.93 -12.89 0.37
C ARG A 310 -39.10 -14.23 1.08
N GLU A 311 -39.88 -15.15 0.50
CA GLU A 311 -40.13 -16.47 1.08
C GLU A 311 -38.89 -17.37 1.04
N LEU A 312 -38.03 -17.22 0.03
CA LEU A 312 -36.78 -17.97 -0.13
C LEU A 312 -35.94 -18.01 1.16
N HIS A 313 -35.92 -16.90 1.89
CA HIS A 313 -35.12 -16.69 3.11
C HIS A 313 -35.88 -16.91 4.42
N ARG A 314 -37.19 -17.22 4.34
CA ARG A 314 -38.07 -17.40 5.50
C ARG A 314 -38.58 -18.82 5.67
N THR A 315 -38.65 -19.58 4.58
CA THR A 315 -39.22 -20.93 4.62
C THR A 315 -38.28 -21.94 5.28
N ASP A 316 -38.77 -22.72 6.22
CA ASP A 316 -38.00 -23.81 6.85
C ASP A 316 -37.73 -24.97 5.88
N ASN A 317 -38.51 -25.07 4.80
CA ASN A 317 -38.36 -26.11 3.79
C ASN A 317 -38.49 -25.55 2.38
N ILE A 318 -37.37 -25.05 1.86
CA ILE A 318 -37.27 -24.50 0.49
C ILE A 318 -37.65 -25.53 -0.58
N MET A 319 -37.28 -26.80 -0.40
CA MET A 319 -37.55 -27.87 -1.36
C MET A 319 -39.05 -28.10 -1.58
N LYS A 320 -39.87 -27.95 -0.52
CA LYS A 320 -41.33 -28.02 -0.65
C LYS A 320 -41.96 -26.81 -1.34
N ARG A 321 -41.31 -25.64 -1.24
CA ARG A 321 -41.84 -24.39 -1.80
C ARG A 321 -41.48 -24.18 -3.26
N ILE A 322 -40.33 -24.67 -3.70
CA ILE A 322 -39.88 -24.51 -5.08
C ILE A 322 -40.95 -24.95 -6.08
N PRO A 323 -41.52 -26.18 -6.02
CA PRO A 323 -42.56 -26.58 -6.98
C PRO A 323 -43.78 -25.65 -6.99
N VAL A 324 -44.23 -25.20 -5.82
CA VAL A 324 -45.38 -24.29 -5.68
C VAL A 324 -45.14 -22.94 -6.38
N TRP A 325 -43.95 -22.36 -6.18
CA TRP A 325 -43.57 -21.13 -6.85
C TRP A 325 -43.46 -21.30 -8.35
N MET A 326 -42.87 -22.42 -8.80
CA MET A 326 -42.65 -22.69 -10.22
C MET A 326 -43.98 -22.97 -10.93
N ASP A 327 -44.93 -23.68 -10.31
CA ASP A 327 -46.28 -23.89 -10.89
C ASP A 327 -47.04 -22.58 -11.06
N THR A 328 -46.93 -21.68 -10.08
CA THR A 328 -47.50 -20.33 -10.20
C THR A 328 -46.84 -19.56 -11.34
N ALA A 329 -45.51 -19.64 -11.49
CA ALA A 329 -44.79 -19.01 -12.59
C ALA A 329 -45.14 -19.61 -13.97
N ARG A 330 -45.33 -20.94 -14.07
CA ARG A 330 -45.79 -21.62 -15.29
C ARG A 330 -47.16 -21.11 -15.73
N SER A 331 -48.07 -20.82 -14.80
CA SER A 331 -49.39 -20.24 -15.14
C SER A 331 -49.31 -18.85 -15.78
N CYS A 332 -48.18 -18.15 -15.58
CA CYS A 332 -47.92 -16.83 -16.17
C CYS A 332 -47.21 -16.90 -17.54
N ALA A 333 -46.67 -18.07 -17.92
CA ALA A 333 -45.95 -18.28 -19.16
C ALA A 333 -46.88 -18.16 -20.37
N ARG A 334 -46.42 -17.48 -21.44
CA ARG A 334 -47.20 -17.31 -22.68
C ARG A 334 -46.57 -18.02 -23.87
N THR A 335 -45.31 -18.41 -23.73
CA THR A 335 -44.51 -19.03 -24.77
C THR A 335 -43.77 -20.25 -24.22
N GLU A 336 -43.32 -21.14 -25.12
CA GLU A 336 -42.47 -22.27 -24.76
C GLU A 336 -41.14 -21.81 -24.14
N ALA A 337 -40.60 -20.68 -24.60
CA ALA A 337 -39.38 -20.10 -24.05
C ALA A 337 -39.56 -19.66 -22.59
N ASP A 338 -40.73 -19.12 -22.23
CA ASP A 338 -41.04 -18.77 -20.84
C ASP A 338 -41.06 -20.02 -19.94
N LEU A 339 -41.67 -21.12 -20.41
CA LEU A 339 -41.69 -22.40 -19.69
C LEU A 339 -40.27 -22.94 -19.50
N GLU A 340 -39.43 -22.87 -20.54
CA GLU A 340 -38.03 -23.28 -20.47
C GLU A 340 -37.25 -22.47 -19.41
N GLU A 341 -37.49 -21.16 -19.30
CA GLU A 341 -36.85 -20.33 -18.27
C GLU A 341 -37.32 -20.69 -16.84
N VAL A 342 -38.59 -21.08 -16.66
CA VAL A 342 -39.09 -21.59 -15.38
C VAL A 342 -38.43 -22.93 -15.02
N ASP A 343 -38.36 -23.87 -15.96
CA ASP A 343 -37.75 -25.19 -15.73
C ASP A 343 -36.26 -25.09 -15.43
N LYS A 344 -35.56 -24.20 -16.15
CA LYS A 344 -34.18 -23.85 -15.84
C LYS A 344 -34.06 -23.30 -14.43
N LEU A 345 -34.96 -22.41 -14.00
CA LEU A 345 -34.95 -21.82 -12.65
C LEU A 345 -35.21 -22.87 -11.57
N GLN A 346 -36.21 -23.74 -11.76
CA GLN A 346 -36.49 -24.84 -10.84
C GLN A 346 -35.24 -25.71 -10.66
N SER A 347 -34.68 -26.18 -11.77
CA SER A 347 -33.46 -27.01 -11.79
C SER A 347 -32.24 -26.32 -11.17
N TYR A 348 -32.22 -24.98 -11.17
CA TYR A 348 -31.18 -24.20 -10.51
C TYR A 348 -31.41 -24.13 -8.99
N LEU A 349 -32.63 -23.82 -8.55
CA LEU A 349 -32.97 -23.68 -7.14
C LEU A 349 -32.85 -25.01 -6.40
N GLU A 350 -33.37 -26.11 -6.96
CA GLU A 350 -33.31 -27.45 -6.36
C GLU A 350 -31.86 -27.91 -6.15
N ARG A 351 -31.03 -27.76 -7.19
CA ARG A 351 -29.60 -28.13 -7.14
C ARG A 351 -28.81 -27.33 -6.10
N ASN A 352 -29.21 -26.08 -5.87
CA ASN A 352 -28.51 -25.18 -4.96
C ASN A 352 -29.20 -25.02 -3.61
N ALA A 353 -30.33 -25.72 -3.37
CA ALA A 353 -31.12 -25.60 -2.15
C ALA A 353 -30.27 -25.77 -0.86
N PRO A 354 -29.32 -26.73 -0.76
CA PRO A 354 -28.47 -26.86 0.42
C PRO A 354 -27.59 -25.63 0.70
N TYR A 355 -27.29 -24.83 -0.33
CA TYR A 355 -26.42 -23.66 -0.25
C TYR A 355 -27.19 -22.34 -0.14
N ILE A 356 -28.51 -22.34 -0.34
CA ILE A 356 -29.34 -21.13 -0.27
C ILE A 356 -29.80 -20.84 1.16
N SER A 357 -29.95 -21.89 1.99
CA SER A 357 -30.37 -21.73 3.39
C SER A 357 -29.47 -20.76 4.15
N SER A 358 -30.11 -19.84 4.87
CA SER A 358 -29.46 -18.78 5.64
C SER A 358 -28.66 -19.32 6.83
N LEU A 359 -27.82 -18.47 7.43
CA LEU A 359 -27.07 -18.81 8.64
C LEU A 359 -27.99 -19.26 9.79
N SER A 360 -29.08 -18.52 10.02
CA SER A 360 -30.04 -18.83 11.09
C SER A 360 -30.78 -20.15 10.84
N GLN A 361 -31.15 -20.46 9.60
CA GLN A 361 -31.77 -21.73 9.22
C GLN A 361 -30.84 -22.94 9.44
N ARG A 362 -29.52 -22.71 9.44
CA ARG A 362 -28.51 -23.73 9.77
C ARG A 362 -28.11 -23.75 11.24
N GLY A 363 -28.73 -22.94 12.09
CA GLY A 363 -28.39 -22.83 13.52
C GLY A 363 -27.05 -22.15 13.78
N ILE A 364 -26.52 -21.38 12.83
CA ILE A 364 -25.23 -20.68 12.97
C ILE A 364 -25.51 -19.27 13.49
N HIS A 365 -25.08 -19.00 14.72
CA HIS A 365 -25.23 -17.70 15.37
C HIS A 365 -23.90 -16.95 15.31
N THR A 366 -23.83 -15.89 14.52
CA THR A 366 -22.61 -15.09 14.34
C THR A 366 -22.96 -13.64 13.99
N GLU A 367 -22.06 -12.72 14.30
CA GLU A 367 -22.14 -11.31 13.85
C GLU A 367 -21.68 -11.14 12.39
N ILE A 368 -21.13 -12.19 11.78
CA ILE A 368 -20.72 -12.18 10.38
C ILE A 368 -21.94 -12.13 9.45
N HIS A 369 -21.93 -11.15 8.54
CA HIS A 369 -22.92 -11.03 7.48
C HIS A 369 -22.26 -11.29 6.13
N LEU A 370 -22.70 -12.33 5.42
CA LEU A 370 -22.20 -12.67 4.08
C LEU A 370 -22.80 -11.75 3.00
N GLY A 371 -22.12 -11.64 1.86
CA GLY A 371 -22.53 -10.82 0.71
C GLY A 371 -21.90 -9.43 0.69
N THR A 372 -20.75 -9.25 1.36
CA THR A 372 -20.04 -7.96 1.39
C THR A 372 -19.10 -7.76 0.20
N ALA A 373 -18.83 -8.83 -0.55
CA ALA A 373 -17.99 -8.87 -1.73
C ALA A 373 -18.41 -7.84 -2.80
N GLU A 374 -19.70 -7.53 -2.95
CA GLU A 374 -20.18 -6.57 -3.96
C GLU A 374 -19.65 -5.15 -3.70
N THR A 375 -19.64 -4.70 -2.43
CA THR A 375 -19.09 -3.39 -2.09
C THR A 375 -17.60 -3.34 -2.37
N ASN A 376 -16.88 -4.42 -2.02
CA ASN A 376 -15.47 -4.53 -2.34
C ASN A 376 -15.24 -4.71 -3.85
N HIS A 377 -16.17 -5.27 -4.62
CA HIS A 377 -16.14 -5.43 -6.09
C HIS A 377 -15.94 -4.08 -6.78
N ARG A 378 -16.67 -3.07 -6.30
CA ARG A 378 -16.65 -1.70 -6.84
C ARG A 378 -15.26 -1.07 -6.82
N PHE A 379 -14.43 -1.37 -5.81
CA PHE A 379 -13.06 -0.86 -5.73
C PHE A 379 -12.22 -1.23 -6.96
N TYR A 380 -12.43 -2.42 -7.52
CA TYR A 380 -11.71 -2.90 -8.70
C TYR A 380 -12.46 -2.53 -9.97
N SER A 381 -13.78 -2.76 -10.02
CA SER A 381 -14.57 -2.55 -11.22
C SER A 381 -14.63 -1.08 -11.63
N TYR A 382 -14.70 -0.14 -10.68
CA TYR A 382 -14.71 1.30 -11.00
C TYR A 382 -13.42 1.75 -11.66
N ARG A 383 -12.28 1.16 -11.28
CA ARG A 383 -11.00 1.44 -11.91
C ARG A 383 -10.82 0.71 -13.23
N MET A 384 -11.26 -0.54 -13.31
CA MET A 384 -10.85 -1.45 -14.38
C MET A 384 -11.88 -1.60 -15.51
N LYS A 385 -13.19 -1.42 -15.24
CA LYS A 385 -14.27 -1.47 -16.23
C LYS A 385 -14.60 -0.08 -16.80
N ARG A 386 -15.33 -0.09 -17.93
CA ARG A 386 -15.96 1.08 -18.61
C ARG A 386 -14.96 2.16 -19.06
N GLN A 387 -15.48 3.29 -19.57
CA GLN A 387 -14.71 4.46 -20.05
C GLN A 387 -13.68 4.15 -21.15
N GLY A 388 -14.00 3.26 -22.10
CA GLY A 388 -13.09 2.89 -23.20
C GLY A 388 -11.79 2.20 -22.74
N ARG A 389 -11.72 1.73 -21.49
CA ARG A 389 -10.53 1.08 -20.94
C ARG A 389 -10.39 -0.32 -21.49
N SER A 390 -9.22 -0.59 -22.04
CA SER A 390 -8.76 -1.91 -22.46
C SER A 390 -7.35 -2.14 -21.91
N TRP A 391 -7.07 -3.39 -21.54
CA TRP A 391 -5.83 -3.74 -20.87
C TRP A 391 -5.00 -4.72 -21.70
N SER A 392 -3.68 -4.57 -21.66
CA SER A 392 -2.80 -5.71 -21.94
C SER A 392 -2.82 -6.64 -20.73
N SER A 393 -2.53 -7.93 -20.93
CA SER A 393 -2.51 -8.92 -19.86
C SER A 393 -1.59 -8.52 -18.71
N GLU A 394 -0.35 -8.12 -19.01
CA GLU A 394 0.60 -7.61 -17.99
C GLU A 394 0.09 -6.32 -17.32
N GLY A 395 -0.48 -5.41 -18.10
CA GLY A 395 -0.96 -4.13 -17.58
C GLY A 395 -2.15 -4.28 -16.64
N MET A 396 -3.02 -5.26 -16.93
CA MET A 396 -4.16 -5.67 -16.10
C MET A 396 -3.65 -6.25 -14.79
N GLU A 397 -2.81 -7.28 -14.86
CA GLU A 397 -2.28 -7.98 -13.68
C GLU A 397 -1.56 -7.00 -12.73
N CYS A 398 -0.70 -6.13 -13.25
CA CYS A 398 -0.01 -5.14 -12.43
C CYS A 398 -0.99 -4.16 -11.74
N MET A 399 -2.07 -3.79 -12.42
CA MET A 399 -3.09 -2.91 -11.80
C MET A 399 -3.87 -3.66 -10.72
N VAL A 400 -4.20 -4.93 -10.93
CA VAL A 400 -4.85 -5.78 -9.90
C VAL A 400 -3.98 -5.82 -8.65
N TRP A 401 -2.68 -6.05 -8.78
CA TRP A 401 -1.75 -6.06 -7.66
C TRP A 401 -1.65 -4.72 -6.93
N VAL A 402 -1.60 -3.60 -7.69
CA VAL A 402 -1.64 -2.26 -7.10
C VAL A 402 -2.93 -2.04 -6.31
N LEU A 403 -4.09 -2.39 -6.87
CA LEU A 403 -5.38 -2.22 -6.22
C LEU A 403 -5.48 -3.08 -4.95
N THR A 404 -5.09 -4.34 -5.02
CA THR A 404 -5.07 -5.23 -3.85
C THR A 404 -4.12 -4.73 -2.77
N ALA A 405 -2.91 -4.28 -3.12
CA ALA A 405 -1.98 -3.70 -2.15
C ALA A 405 -2.51 -2.40 -1.52
N ARG A 406 -3.23 -1.56 -2.27
CA ARG A 406 -3.92 -0.39 -1.71
C ARG A 406 -5.03 -0.81 -0.75
N LYS A 407 -5.84 -1.80 -1.12
CA LYS A 407 -6.95 -2.30 -0.32
C LYS A 407 -6.46 -2.91 1.01
N ASN A 408 -5.36 -3.65 0.97
CA ASN A 408 -4.71 -4.25 2.13
C ASN A 408 -3.78 -3.28 2.89
N LYS A 409 -3.62 -2.02 2.42
CA LYS A 409 -2.67 -1.03 2.96
C LYS A 409 -1.21 -1.52 2.98
N THR A 410 -0.83 -2.38 2.03
CA THR A 410 0.52 -2.94 1.88
C THR A 410 1.37 -2.27 0.80
N LEU A 411 0.82 -1.31 0.03
CA LEU A 411 1.53 -0.68 -1.10
C LEU A 411 2.88 -0.06 -0.71
N THR A 412 2.93 0.73 0.36
CA THR A 412 4.18 1.35 0.84
C THR A 412 5.21 0.31 1.24
N ALA A 413 4.79 -0.72 1.99
CA ALA A 413 5.65 -1.83 2.40
C ALA A 413 6.21 -2.57 1.18
N ALA A 414 5.35 -2.84 0.19
CA ALA A 414 5.74 -3.49 -1.06
C ALA A 414 6.74 -2.67 -1.89
N LEU A 415 6.57 -1.35 -1.97
CA LEU A 415 7.52 -0.48 -2.68
C LEU A 415 8.90 -0.46 -2.00
N LEU A 416 8.91 -0.50 -0.67
CA LEU A 416 10.12 -0.53 0.16
C LEU A 416 10.73 -1.93 0.32
N TYR A 417 10.04 -2.97 -0.16
CA TYR A 417 10.51 -4.34 -0.10
C TYR A 417 11.61 -4.58 -1.14
N HIS A 418 12.71 -5.21 -0.69
CA HIS A 418 13.75 -5.75 -1.56
C HIS A 418 13.67 -7.27 -1.53
N ALA A 419 13.89 -7.91 -2.68
CA ALA A 419 13.88 -9.37 -2.85
C ALA A 419 14.83 -10.16 -1.92
N ASN A 420 15.69 -9.48 -1.16
CA ASN A 420 16.59 -10.07 -0.17
C ASN A 420 16.07 -9.93 1.28
N GLY A 421 14.75 -9.76 1.49
CA GLY A 421 14.10 -9.78 2.82
C GLY A 421 14.38 -8.57 3.73
N LYS A 422 15.01 -7.51 3.22
CA LYS A 422 15.33 -6.31 4.02
C LYS A 422 14.49 -5.13 3.55
N SER A 423 13.41 -4.86 4.27
CA SER A 423 12.70 -3.58 4.21
C SER A 423 13.70 -2.46 4.51
N TYR A 424 13.56 -1.32 3.83
CA TYR A 424 14.27 -0.10 4.16
C TYR A 424 13.85 0.39 5.56
N LYS A 425 14.39 -0.21 6.64
CA LYS A 425 14.13 0.23 8.02
C LYS A 425 15.25 1.13 8.53
N LYS A 426 14.88 2.39 8.74
CA LYS A 426 15.07 3.31 9.90
C LYS A 426 16.38 3.34 10.72
N MET A 427 17.36 2.48 10.52
CA MET A 427 18.63 2.47 11.28
C MET A 427 19.79 1.99 10.42
N ASP A 428 19.99 2.59 9.25
CA ASP A 428 21.29 2.47 8.62
C ASP A 428 22.32 3.22 9.46
N ARG A 429 23.12 2.47 10.26
CA ARG A 429 24.10 3.04 11.19
C ARG A 429 25.05 4.03 10.52
N ALA A 430 25.43 3.77 9.27
CA ALA A 430 26.31 4.66 8.52
C ALA A 430 25.60 5.97 8.13
N MET A 431 24.37 5.90 7.63
CA MET A 431 23.55 7.07 7.33
C MET A 431 23.27 7.90 8.59
N HIS A 432 22.87 7.26 9.68
CA HIS A 432 22.62 7.93 10.95
C HIS A 432 23.90 8.61 11.48
N LYS A 433 25.03 7.90 11.48
CA LYS A 433 26.33 8.47 11.89
C LYS A 433 26.72 9.66 11.01
N ALA A 434 26.55 9.55 9.69
CA ALA A 434 26.85 10.62 8.74
C ALA A 434 25.94 11.85 8.96
N ALA A 435 24.65 11.65 9.19
CA ALA A 435 23.71 12.71 9.51
C ALA A 435 24.10 13.43 10.82
N VAL A 436 24.34 12.69 11.89
CA VAL A 436 24.76 13.25 13.19
C VAL A 436 26.09 14.02 13.08
N GLN A 437 27.05 13.51 12.32
CA GLN A 437 28.31 14.22 12.07
C GLN A 437 28.11 15.51 11.27
N THR A 438 27.22 15.48 10.28
CA THR A 438 26.84 16.63 9.48
C THR A 438 26.21 17.72 10.36
N GLU A 439 25.23 17.36 11.18
CA GLU A 439 24.57 18.26 12.14
C GLU A 439 25.59 18.92 13.08
N ARG A 440 26.51 18.12 13.65
CA ARG A 440 27.57 18.64 14.53
C ARG A 440 28.46 19.67 13.83
N LYS A 441 28.86 19.41 12.58
CA LYS A 441 29.70 20.35 11.80
C LYS A 441 28.95 21.64 11.47
N ILE A 442 27.67 21.55 11.11
CA ILE A 442 26.83 22.73 10.88
C ILE A 442 26.74 23.56 12.18
N ALA A 443 26.42 22.93 13.31
CA ALA A 443 26.33 23.61 14.60
C ALA A 443 27.66 24.26 15.03
N GLN A 444 28.81 23.67 14.67
CA GLN A 444 30.12 24.28 14.91
C GLN A 444 30.36 25.51 14.03
N ASN A 445 29.94 25.48 12.76
CA ASN A 445 30.16 26.57 11.82
C ASN A 445 29.27 27.80 12.08
N VAL A 446 28.03 27.57 12.51
CA VAL A 446 27.01 28.57 12.87
C VAL A 446 27.38 29.37 14.14
N ARG A 447 28.23 28.83 15.02
CA ARG A 447 28.68 29.54 16.24
C ARG A 447 29.53 30.77 15.91
N SER A 448 29.27 31.86 16.64
CA SER A 448 30.10 33.08 16.58
C SER A 448 31.56 32.80 16.99
N GLU A 449 32.51 33.61 16.52
CA GLU A 449 33.92 33.51 16.96
C GLU A 449 34.07 33.66 18.48
N ALA A 450 33.21 34.46 19.11
CA ALA A 450 33.15 34.60 20.56
C ALA A 450 32.74 33.28 21.25
N GLN A 451 31.74 32.57 20.73
CA GLN A 451 31.33 31.25 21.25
C GLN A 451 32.39 30.17 21.01
N LYS A 452 33.06 30.21 19.84
CA LYS A 452 34.19 29.33 19.52
C LYS A 452 35.38 29.58 20.46
N ARG A 453 35.70 30.84 20.77
CA ARG A 453 36.74 31.24 21.74
C ARG A 453 36.36 30.85 23.17
N LYS A 454 35.10 31.04 23.60
CA LYS A 454 34.62 30.65 24.94
C LYS A 454 34.80 29.16 25.20
N MET A 455 34.53 28.31 24.21
CA MET A 455 34.78 26.86 24.32
C MET A 455 36.27 26.49 24.24
N ARG A 456 37.06 27.14 23.38
CA ARG A 456 38.53 26.92 23.36
C ARG A 456 39.19 27.32 24.69
N ASN A 457 38.65 28.32 25.37
CA ASN A 457 39.13 28.81 26.66
C ASN A 457 38.38 28.21 27.85
N TYR A 458 37.44 27.27 27.62
CA TYR A 458 36.74 26.58 28.70
C TYR A 458 37.70 25.59 29.35
N ARG A 459 38.23 25.97 30.52
CA ARG A 459 39.01 25.10 31.40
C ARG A 459 38.12 24.73 32.60
N PRO A 460 37.51 23.53 32.62
CA PRO A 460 36.61 23.11 33.70
C PRO A 460 37.25 23.27 35.09
N GLY A 461 38.56 23.01 35.19
CA GLY A 461 39.28 23.07 36.45
C GLY A 461 39.41 24.45 37.10
N CYS A 462 39.24 25.55 36.34
CA CYS A 462 39.28 26.91 36.89
C CYS A 462 37.93 27.36 37.48
N LEU A 463 36.82 26.72 37.12
CA LEU A 463 35.47 27.07 37.58
C LEU A 463 34.92 26.06 38.60
N GLU A 464 35.34 24.79 38.54
CA GLU A 464 34.86 23.73 39.43
C GLU A 464 35.77 23.49 40.64
N GLY A 465 36.84 24.28 40.82
CA GLY A 465 37.80 24.10 41.92
C GLY A 465 38.59 22.80 41.86
N ARG A 466 38.70 22.16 40.69
CA ARG A 466 39.31 20.83 40.51
C ARG A 466 40.55 20.90 39.63
N ILE A 467 41.70 20.52 40.15
CA ILE A 467 42.91 20.32 39.35
C ILE A 467 42.80 18.96 38.66
N GLY A 468 42.76 18.94 37.33
CA GLY A 468 42.87 17.70 36.55
C GLY A 468 44.29 17.15 36.65
N VAL A 469 44.50 16.08 37.41
CA VAL A 469 45.81 15.42 37.55
C VAL A 469 45.86 14.21 36.62
N TYR A 470 46.63 14.32 35.54
CA TYR A 470 46.88 13.22 34.60
C TYR A 470 48.14 12.43 34.98
N GLY A 471 48.20 11.98 36.24
CA GLY A 471 49.35 11.27 36.81
C GLY A 471 48.99 10.55 38.11
N ALA A 472 49.94 9.79 38.67
CA ALA A 472 49.69 8.98 39.86
C ALA A 472 49.20 9.84 41.04
N SER A 473 48.20 9.36 41.77
CA SER A 473 47.58 10.08 42.91
C SER A 473 48.57 10.36 44.05
N SER A 474 49.65 9.59 44.15
CA SER A 474 50.76 9.76 45.10
C SER A 474 51.73 10.89 44.74
N SER A 475 51.68 11.41 43.51
CA SER A 475 52.51 12.54 43.08
C SER A 475 52.21 13.81 43.89
N PRO A 476 53.15 14.76 43.96
CA PRO A 476 52.92 16.05 44.61
C PRO A 476 51.63 16.74 44.12
N MET A 477 51.38 16.71 42.80
CA MET A 477 50.16 17.27 42.20
C MET A 477 48.89 16.47 42.57
N GLY A 478 48.98 15.14 42.65
CA GLY A 478 47.88 14.28 43.09
C GLY A 478 47.50 14.45 44.57
N ARG A 479 48.47 14.81 45.43
CA ARG A 479 48.20 15.15 46.83
C ARG A 479 47.59 16.54 46.97
N LEU A 480 48.09 17.53 46.23
CA LEU A 480 47.54 18.88 46.20
C LEU A 480 46.08 18.89 45.71
N ALA A 481 45.77 18.19 44.62
CA ALA A 481 44.41 18.09 44.10
C ALA A 481 43.43 17.46 45.11
N ARG A 482 43.88 16.51 45.93
CA ARG A 482 43.07 15.90 47.00
C ARG A 482 42.87 16.82 48.21
N ALA A 483 43.88 17.63 48.55
CA ALA A 483 43.77 18.59 49.66
C ALA A 483 42.75 19.69 49.34
N ILE A 484 42.71 20.15 48.08
CA ILE A 484 41.79 21.21 47.63
C ILE A 484 40.33 20.74 47.59
N GLN A 485 40.05 19.45 47.39
CA GLN A 485 38.67 18.90 47.41
C GLN A 485 38.04 18.77 48.80
N LYS A 486 38.83 18.96 49.87
CA LYS A 486 38.35 18.86 51.27
C LYS A 486 37.92 20.20 51.88
N TYR A 487 38.07 21.29 51.14
CA TYR A 487 37.47 22.59 51.40
C TYR A 487 36.34 22.81 50.39
#